data_AF-A0A7S3JF24-F1
#
_entry.id   AF-A0A7S3JF24-F1
#
_cell.length_a   1.000
_cell.length_b   1.000
_cell.length_c   1.000
_cell.angle_alpha   90.00
_cell.angle_beta   90.00
_cell.angle_gamma   90.00
#
_symmetry.space_group_name_H-M   'P 1'
#
loop_
_entity.id
_entity.type
_entity.pdbx_description
1 polymer ?
#
loop_
_entity_poly.entity_id
_entity_poly.type
_entity_poly.pdbx_seq_one_letter_code
_entity_poly.pdbx_strand_id
1 'polypeptide(L)'
;GLLMSSQKAGDNRELLFLTVPTRGLIGFRSQLMGDTRGTAILKTEFHDYELHRGAVKKSNKGAIISTAEGVTTPYALKDVETKGRLFVGPGEKVYPGMVIGEHTLELDMEMNPC
;
A
#
# COMPACT_ATOMS: atom_id res chain seq x y z
N GLY A 1 -6.45 7.54 14.37
CA GLY A 1 -6.21 8.90 14.87
C GLY A 1 -7.34 9.29 15.80
N LEU A 2 -7.15 10.35 16.58
CA LEU A 2 -8.20 10.95 17.40
C LEU A 2 -8.79 12.14 16.63
N LEU A 3 -10.11 12.17 16.47
CA LEU A 3 -10.81 13.30 15.88
C LEU A 3 -10.90 14.42 16.91
N MET A 4 -10.37 15.60 16.58
CA MET A 4 -10.39 16.78 17.44
C MET A 4 -11.63 17.63 17.17
N SER A 5 -11.91 17.89 15.89
CA SER A 5 -13.10 18.64 15.50
C SER A 5 -13.48 18.33 14.04
N SER A 6 -14.75 18.56 13.73
CA SER A 6 -15.25 18.58 12.36
C SER A 6 -15.96 19.90 12.08
N GLN A 7 -15.75 20.46 10.89
CA GLN A 7 -16.39 21.69 10.43
C GLN A 7 -16.93 21.50 9.01
N LYS A 8 -18.15 21.92 8.75
CA LYS A 8 -18.70 21.95 7.38
C LYS A 8 -18.04 23.10 6.62
N ALA A 9 -17.22 22.76 5.63
CA ALA A 9 -16.83 23.73 4.62
C ALA A 9 -17.95 23.75 3.58
N GLY A 10 -18.50 24.91 3.24
CA GLY A 10 -19.49 25.01 2.16
C GLY A 10 -19.03 24.28 0.88
N ASP A 11 -19.94 24.06 -0.06
CA ASP A 11 -19.68 23.26 -1.27
C ASP A 11 -19.54 21.74 -1.01
N ASN A 12 -20.42 21.22 -0.12
CA ASN A 12 -20.55 19.79 0.18
C ASN A 12 -19.24 19.11 0.67
N ARG A 13 -18.39 19.87 1.37
CA ARG A 13 -17.12 19.41 1.93
C ARG A 13 -17.15 19.45 3.45
N GLU A 14 -16.32 18.64 4.07
CA GLU A 14 -16.15 18.61 5.52
C GLU A 14 -14.66 18.65 5.85
N LEU A 15 -14.29 19.55 6.75
CA LEU A 15 -12.92 19.70 7.25
C LEU A 15 -12.80 18.92 8.56
N LEU A 16 -11.91 17.94 8.57
CA LEU A 16 -11.63 17.10 9.73
C LEU A 16 -10.28 17.48 10.31
N PHE A 17 -10.24 17.81 11.60
CA PHE A 17 -9.01 18.02 12.34
C PHE A 17 -8.72 16.78 13.18
N LEU A 18 -7.58 16.14 12.93
CA LEU A 18 -7.22 14.85 13.49
C LEU A 18 -5.82 14.89 14.09
N THR A 19 -5.66 14.32 15.29
CA THR A 19 -4.35 14.02 15.86
C THR A 19 -3.99 12.57 15.56
N VAL A 20 -2.90 12.35 14.83
CA VAL A 20 -2.49 11.03 14.35
C VAL A 20 -0.99 10.84 14.59
N PRO A 21 -0.54 9.68 15.10
CA PRO A 21 0.89 9.42 15.18
C PRO A 21 1.50 9.39 13.77
N THR A 22 2.67 10.02 13.59
CA THR A 22 3.35 10.09 12.28
C THR A 22 3.55 8.73 11.62
N ARG A 23 3.81 7.67 12.41
CA ARG A 23 3.91 6.28 11.93
C ARG A 23 2.66 5.77 11.22
N GLY A 24 1.48 6.27 11.59
CA GLY A 24 0.19 5.92 10.97
C GLY A 24 -0.15 6.72 9.73
N LEU A 25 0.57 7.81 9.45
CA LEU A 25 0.38 8.62 8.24
C LEU A 25 1.19 8.10 7.05
N ILE A 26 2.16 7.23 7.28
CA ILE A 26 2.97 6.61 6.23
C ILE A 26 2.05 5.74 5.34
N GLY A 27 1.97 6.06 4.05
CA GLY A 27 1.12 5.37 3.08
C GLY A 27 -0.34 5.83 3.04
N PHE A 28 -0.85 6.49 4.09
CA PHE A 28 -2.25 6.92 4.17
C PHE A 28 -2.64 7.92 3.08
N ARG A 29 -1.72 8.80 2.68
CA ARG A 29 -1.98 9.78 1.61
C ARG A 29 -2.38 9.10 0.29
N SER A 30 -1.67 8.04 -0.11
CA SER A 30 -1.96 7.31 -1.34
C SER A 30 -3.31 6.61 -1.27
N GLN A 31 -3.63 6.03 -0.11
CA GLN A 31 -4.94 5.42 0.13
C GLN A 31 -6.08 6.44 0.06
N LEU A 32 -5.92 7.60 0.72
CA LEU A 32 -6.91 8.67 0.72
C LEU A 32 -7.20 9.20 -0.69
N MET A 33 -6.16 9.32 -1.53
CA MET A 33 -6.32 9.72 -2.93
C MET A 33 -7.11 8.69 -3.74
N GLY A 34 -6.90 7.40 -3.48
CA GLY A 34 -7.71 6.31 -4.06
C GLY A 34 -9.17 6.37 -3.62
N ASP A 35 -9.41 6.44 -2.31
CA ASP A 35 -10.75 6.40 -1.71
C ASP A 35 -11.59 7.61 -2.13
N THR A 36 -10.97 8.79 -2.20
CA THR A 36 -11.65 10.04 -2.55
C THR A 36 -11.55 10.39 -4.03
N ARG A 37 -11.00 9.50 -4.86
CA ARG A 37 -10.79 9.71 -6.31
C ARG A 37 -10.10 11.05 -6.62
N GLY A 38 -9.11 11.41 -5.79
CA GLY A 38 -8.31 12.63 -5.93
C GLY A 38 -8.97 13.93 -5.45
N THR A 39 -10.15 13.88 -4.82
CA THR A 39 -10.85 15.09 -4.35
C THR A 39 -10.43 15.55 -2.95
N ALA A 40 -9.88 14.66 -2.12
CA ALA A 40 -9.46 15.02 -0.78
C ALA A 40 -8.20 15.87 -0.75
N ILE A 41 -8.17 16.81 0.19
CA ILE A 41 -6.99 17.62 0.50
C ILE A 41 -6.51 17.22 1.89
N LEU A 42 -5.25 16.77 1.99
CA LEU A 42 -4.61 16.40 3.24
C LEU A 42 -3.48 17.39 3.55
N LYS A 43 -3.63 18.12 4.67
CA LYS A 43 -2.56 18.92 5.28
C LYS A 43 -2.13 18.24 6.57
N THR A 44 -0.82 18.13 6.77
CA THR A 44 -0.21 17.57 7.98
C THR A 44 0.71 18.59 8.59
N GLU A 45 0.64 18.75 9.91
CA GLU A 45 1.51 19.63 10.68
C GLU A 45 1.96 18.88 11.93
N PHE A 46 3.22 19.09 12.34
CA PHE A 46 3.73 18.49 13.56
C PHE A 46 3.07 19.15 14.77
N HIS A 47 2.49 18.35 15.67
CA HIS A 47 1.82 18.84 16.87
C HIS A 47 2.74 18.78 18.09
N ASP A 48 3.09 17.57 18.56
CA ASP A 48 3.99 17.36 19.69
C ASP A 48 4.53 15.90 19.73
N TYR A 49 5.46 15.62 20.64
CA TYR A 49 5.87 14.28 21.02
C TYR A 49 4.99 13.74 22.14
N GLU A 50 4.49 12.52 21.98
CA GLU A 50 3.68 11.83 22.99
C GLU A 50 4.23 10.42 23.26
N LEU A 51 3.72 9.80 24.34
CA LEU A 51 3.96 8.38 24.62
C LEU A 51 3.50 7.49 23.47
N HIS A 52 4.16 6.34 23.33
CA HIS A 52 3.90 5.40 22.24
C HIS A 52 2.45 4.90 22.23
N ARG A 53 1.66 5.33 21.24
CA ARG A 53 0.23 4.99 21.05
C ARG A 53 -0.03 3.55 20.55
N GLY A 54 0.95 2.64 20.66
CA GLY A 54 0.84 1.25 20.24
C GLY A 54 1.25 0.96 18.78
N ALA A 55 0.93 -0.27 18.36
CA ALA A 55 1.25 -0.78 17.03
C ALA A 55 0.30 -0.20 15.97
N VAL A 56 0.87 0.28 14.87
CA VAL A 56 0.12 0.67 13.68
C VAL A 56 0.04 -0.57 12.80
N LYS A 57 -1.17 -0.98 12.40
CA LYS A 57 -1.35 -2.08 11.46
C LYS A 57 -0.67 -1.72 10.14
N LYS A 58 0.24 -2.58 9.70
CA LYS A 58 0.85 -2.49 8.36
C LYS A 58 -0.10 -3.11 7.33
N SER A 59 0.21 -2.95 6.05
CA SER A 59 -0.47 -3.71 5.00
C SER A 59 -0.35 -5.21 5.32
N ASN A 60 -1.47 -5.91 5.27
CA ASN A 60 -1.59 -7.34 5.58
C ASN A 60 -1.36 -8.22 4.34
N LYS A 61 -0.65 -7.73 3.31
CA LYS A 61 -0.46 -8.49 2.08
C LYS A 61 0.98 -8.97 1.98
N GLY A 62 1.15 -10.25 1.67
CA GLY A 62 2.44 -10.87 1.44
C GLY A 62 3.03 -10.45 0.09
N ALA A 63 4.33 -10.65 -0.07
CA ALA A 63 5.04 -10.46 -1.32
C ALA A 63 5.04 -11.75 -2.16
N ILE A 64 4.96 -11.60 -3.48
CA ILE A 64 5.30 -12.66 -4.41
C ILE A 64 6.76 -12.46 -4.82
N ILE A 65 7.59 -13.45 -4.57
CA ILE A 65 9.05 -13.38 -4.69
C ILE A 65 9.50 -14.32 -5.83
N SER A 66 10.34 -13.81 -6.73
CA SER A 66 10.92 -14.61 -7.80
C SER A 66 11.94 -15.61 -7.25
N THR A 67 11.85 -16.86 -7.69
CA THR A 67 12.85 -17.90 -7.38
C THR A 67 13.92 -18.05 -8.46
N ALA A 68 13.69 -17.51 -9.66
CA ALA A 68 14.55 -17.70 -10.82
C ALA A 68 15.13 -16.38 -11.34
N GLU A 69 16.27 -16.50 -12.00
CA GLU A 69 16.87 -15.44 -12.82
C GLU A 69 16.47 -15.66 -14.27
N GLY A 70 15.97 -14.62 -14.94
CA GLY A 70 15.56 -14.77 -16.33
C GLY A 70 14.65 -13.66 -16.84
N VAL A 71 13.96 -13.96 -17.94
CA VAL A 71 12.97 -13.07 -18.57
C VAL A 71 11.59 -13.64 -18.33
N THR A 72 10.65 -12.83 -17.86
CA THR A 72 9.30 -13.27 -17.54
C THR A 72 8.55 -13.75 -18.78
N THR A 73 7.91 -14.91 -18.69
CA THR A 73 7.09 -15.46 -19.77
C THR A 73 5.61 -15.21 -19.52
N PRO A 74 4.79 -14.90 -20.55
CA PRO A 74 3.35 -14.70 -20.37
C PRO A 74 2.65 -15.93 -19.77
N TYR A 75 3.18 -17.13 -20.06
CA TYR A 75 2.66 -18.38 -19.55
C TYR A 75 2.86 -18.50 -18.04
N ALA A 76 4.10 -18.29 -17.55
CA ALA A 76 4.39 -18.32 -16.12
C ALA A 76 3.65 -17.20 -15.36
N LEU A 77 3.61 -15.98 -15.90
CA LEU A 77 2.92 -14.86 -15.27
C LEU A 77 1.42 -15.10 -15.10
N LYS A 78 0.78 -15.84 -16.00
CA LYS A 78 -0.65 -16.17 -15.88
C LYS A 78 -0.95 -16.97 -14.61
N ASP A 79 -0.07 -17.91 -14.24
CA ASP A 79 -0.23 -18.68 -13.00
C ASP A 79 0.00 -17.80 -11.77
N VAL A 80 1.00 -16.91 -11.82
CA VAL A 80 1.30 -15.97 -10.73
C VAL A 80 0.17 -14.94 -10.55
N GLU A 81 -0.45 -14.47 -11.63
CA GLU A 81 -1.57 -13.52 -11.61
C GLU A 81 -2.80 -14.07 -10.86
N THR A 82 -3.01 -15.40 -10.86
CA THR A 82 -4.08 -16.00 -10.05
C THR A 82 -3.86 -15.88 -8.55
N LYS A 83 -2.62 -15.64 -8.10
CA LYS A 83 -2.24 -15.56 -6.69
C LYS A 83 -2.29 -14.13 -6.16
N GLY A 84 -2.20 -13.13 -7.04
CA GLY A 84 -2.21 -11.74 -6.63
C GLY A 84 -1.91 -10.74 -7.74
N ARG A 85 -1.63 -9.50 -7.35
CA ARG A 85 -1.41 -8.39 -8.28
C ARG A 85 0.06 -8.32 -8.66
N LEU A 86 0.35 -8.48 -9.94
CA LEU A 86 1.73 -8.39 -10.46
C LEU A 86 2.21 -6.93 -10.55
N PHE A 87 3.51 -6.74 -10.35
CA PHE A 87 4.21 -5.48 -10.59
C PHE A 87 5.00 -5.50 -11.91
N VAL A 88 5.30 -6.69 -12.43
CA VAL A 88 6.07 -6.91 -13.66
C VAL A 88 5.16 -7.42 -14.78
N GLY A 89 5.44 -7.01 -16.01
CA GLY A 89 4.82 -7.51 -17.23
C GLY A 89 5.62 -8.64 -17.91
N PRO A 90 5.12 -9.18 -19.03
CA PRO A 90 5.86 -10.16 -19.84
C PRO A 90 7.08 -9.53 -20.52
N GLY A 91 8.19 -10.26 -20.57
CA GLY A 91 9.44 -9.79 -21.18
C GLY A 91 10.35 -8.97 -20.25
N GLU A 92 10.02 -8.88 -18.96
CA GLU A 92 10.84 -8.18 -17.97
C GLU A 92 11.92 -9.09 -17.40
N LYS A 93 13.10 -8.52 -17.12
CA LYS A 93 14.20 -9.25 -16.49
C LYS A 93 14.00 -9.30 -14.98
N VAL A 94 14.04 -10.50 -14.40
CA VAL A 94 13.92 -10.75 -12.97
C VAL A 94 15.12 -11.49 -12.43
N TYR A 95 15.31 -11.41 -11.11
CA TYR A 95 16.35 -12.11 -10.38
C TYR A 95 15.77 -12.79 -9.12
N PRO A 96 16.43 -13.82 -8.56
CA PRO A 96 15.98 -14.49 -7.35
C PRO A 96 15.92 -13.52 -6.16
N GLY A 97 14.81 -13.53 -5.42
CA GLY A 97 14.55 -12.59 -4.34
C GLY A 97 13.90 -11.27 -4.78
N MET A 98 13.69 -11.05 -6.07
CA MET A 98 12.94 -9.88 -6.57
C MET A 98 11.46 -9.99 -6.22
N VAL A 99 10.87 -8.93 -5.64
CA VAL A 99 9.41 -8.86 -5.43
C VAL A 99 8.73 -8.53 -6.74
N ILE A 100 8.01 -9.51 -7.28
CA ILE A 100 7.35 -9.44 -8.59
C ILE A 100 5.85 -9.14 -8.49
N GLY A 101 5.28 -9.18 -7.28
CA GLY A 101 3.87 -8.88 -7.05
C GLY A 101 3.47 -8.85 -5.59
N GLU A 102 2.19 -8.55 -5.39
CA GLU A 102 1.49 -8.51 -4.11
C GLU A 102 0.56 -9.71 -4.01
N HIS A 103 0.75 -10.55 -2.99
CA HIS A 103 -0.06 -11.74 -2.75
C HIS A 103 -1.43 -11.36 -2.14
N THR A 104 -2.45 -12.19 -2.40
CA THR A 104 -3.80 -11.99 -1.85
C THR A 104 -3.88 -12.27 -0.35
N LEU A 105 -2.99 -13.11 0.18
CA LEU A 105 -2.91 -13.45 1.61
C LEU A 105 -1.71 -12.76 2.27
N GLU A 106 -1.66 -12.79 3.60
CA GLU A 106 -0.59 -12.14 4.38
C GLU A 106 0.77 -12.84 4.28
N LEU A 107 0.78 -14.13 3.89
CA LEU A 107 2.00 -14.91 3.76
C LEU A 107 2.70 -14.61 2.43
N ASP A 108 4.03 -14.47 2.48
CA ASP A 108 4.86 -14.39 1.29
C ASP A 108 4.82 -15.71 0.51
N MET A 109 4.96 -15.61 -0.82
CA MET A 109 4.95 -16.76 -1.72
C MET A 109 6.10 -16.67 -2.71
N GLU A 110 6.86 -17.75 -2.82
CA GLU A 110 7.93 -17.89 -3.79
C GLU A 110 7.41 -18.59 -5.06
N MET A 111 7.61 -17.98 -6.23
CA MET A 111 7.19 -18.54 -7.51
C MET A 111 8.24 -18.28 -8.59
N ASN A 112 8.27 -19.16 -9.60
CA ASN A 112 9.07 -18.93 -10.81
C ASN A 112 8.24 -18.14 -11.84
N PRO A 113 8.62 -16.91 -12.21
CA PRO A 113 7.95 -16.13 -13.24
C PRO A 113 8.53 -16.29 -14.66
N CYS A 114 9.55 -17.15 -14.83
CA CYS A 114 10.25 -17.42 -16.09
C CYS A 114 9.76 -18.74 -16.71
#